data_AF-A0A7X7LKC5-F1
#
_entry.id   AF-A0A7X7LKC5-F1
#
_cell.length_a   1.000
_cell.length_b   1.000
_cell.length_c   1.000
_cell.angle_alpha   90.00
_cell.angle_beta   90.00
_cell.angle_gamma   90.00
#
_symmetry.space_group_name_H-M   'P 1'
#
loop_
_entity.id
_entity.type
_entity.pdbx_description
1 polymer ?
#
loop_
_entity_poly.entity_id
_entity_poly.type
_entity_poly.pdbx_seq_one_letter_code
_entity_poly.pdbx_strand_id
1 'polypeptide(L)'
;MKVLHSLADYEPKILLAFGESLKGDRKFTDFLMTNQFQELAALSGAINSDTDALNWLLQSDFPEFGVLSNAIDGEDNALEWLKKYNCDFLLKFALACQKNDQAIKWFVDNDLRIFILLIRTIHDILLHQSWDSSDIHKIRRS
;
A
#
# COMPACT_ATOMS: atom_id res chain seq x y z
N MET A 1 3.80 22.74 9.97
CA MET A 1 3.66 21.94 8.72
C MET A 1 3.86 20.50 9.14
N LYS A 2 2.87 19.62 8.93
CA LYS A 2 3.01 18.20 9.30
C LYS A 2 4.03 17.57 8.37
N VAL A 3 4.98 16.81 8.91
CA VAL A 3 5.95 16.08 8.09
C VAL A 3 5.23 14.85 7.54
N LEU A 4 5.27 14.70 6.22
CA LEU A 4 4.71 13.54 5.54
C LEU A 4 5.83 12.51 5.35
N HIS A 5 5.51 11.26 5.61
CA HIS A 5 6.46 10.15 5.52
C HIS A 5 6.34 9.45 4.17
N SER A 6 7.45 8.88 3.72
CA SER A 6 7.53 8.08 2.51
C SER A 6 7.89 6.64 2.87
N LEU A 7 7.48 5.69 2.03
CA LEU A 7 7.96 4.31 2.16
C LEU A 7 9.49 4.21 1.98
N ALA A 8 10.12 5.20 1.35
CA ALA A 8 11.57 5.30 1.19
C ALA A 8 12.33 5.58 2.51
N ASP A 9 11.63 6.01 3.56
CA ASP A 9 12.25 6.38 4.83
C ASP A 9 12.56 5.16 5.73
N TYR A 10 12.00 4.00 5.39
CA TYR A 10 12.17 2.77 6.17
C TYR A 10 13.34 1.92 5.67
N GLU A 11 14.00 1.24 6.61
CA GLU A 11 15.06 0.30 6.27
C GLU A 11 14.52 -0.89 5.45
N PRO A 12 15.33 -1.45 4.52
CA PRO A 12 14.90 -2.58 3.69
C PRO A 12 14.39 -3.81 4.47
N LYS A 13 14.87 -4.04 5.69
CA LYS A 13 14.40 -5.14 6.55
C LYS A 13 12.98 -4.90 7.07
N ILE A 14 12.64 -3.66 7.40
CA ILE A 14 11.30 -3.27 7.83
C ILE A 14 10.35 -3.35 6.65
N LEU A 15 10.77 -2.89 5.47
CA LEU A 15 10.01 -3.03 4.23
C LEU A 15 9.80 -4.50 3.85
N LEU A 16 10.76 -5.39 4.12
CA LEU A 16 10.57 -6.82 3.94
C LEU A 16 9.52 -7.39 4.90
N ALA A 17 9.57 -7.01 6.19
CA ALA A 17 8.54 -7.39 7.16
C ALA A 17 7.15 -6.90 6.75
N PHE A 18 7.05 -5.66 6.23
CA PHE A 18 5.82 -5.14 5.63
C PHE A 18 5.34 -5.99 4.44
N GLY A 19 6.25 -6.40 3.55
CA GLY A 19 5.95 -7.32 2.45
C GLY A 19 5.41 -8.67 2.91
N GLU A 20 5.92 -9.23 4.00
CA GLU A 20 5.39 -10.48 4.58
C GLU A 20 4.06 -10.28 5.31
N SER A 21 3.86 -9.13 5.97
CA SER A 21 2.56 -8.75 6.55
C SER A 21 1.48 -8.65 5.46
N LEU A 22 1.80 -8.08 4.29
CA LEU A 22 0.88 -7.97 3.15
C LEU A 22 0.38 -9.34 2.67
N LYS A 23 1.22 -10.37 2.76
CA LYS A 23 0.86 -11.76 2.41
C LYS A 23 0.00 -12.47 3.47
N GLY A 24 -0.31 -11.79 4.57
CA GLY A 24 -1.12 -12.31 5.67
C GLY A 24 -0.35 -13.05 6.76
N ASP A 25 0.99 -12.97 6.81
CA ASP A 25 1.75 -13.53 7.92
C ASP A 25 1.64 -12.64 9.16
N ARG A 26 0.74 -13.05 10.06
CA ARG A 26 0.44 -12.36 11.32
C ARG A 26 1.66 -12.11 12.20
N LYS A 27 2.70 -12.96 12.12
CA LYS A 27 3.93 -12.75 12.91
C LYS A 27 4.60 -11.44 12.55
N PHE A 28 4.59 -11.07 11.27
CA PHE A 28 5.17 -9.83 10.81
C PHE A 28 4.26 -8.63 11.08
N THR A 29 2.94 -8.81 11.01
CA THR A 29 1.99 -7.78 11.46
C THR A 29 2.19 -7.45 12.94
N ASP A 30 2.25 -8.48 13.81
CA ASP A 30 2.49 -8.33 15.24
C ASP A 30 3.86 -7.70 15.54
N PHE A 31 4.88 -8.07 14.77
CA PHE A 31 6.20 -7.46 14.85
C PHE A 31 6.14 -5.96 14.56
N LEU A 32 5.47 -5.55 13.48
CA LEU A 32 5.34 -4.14 13.10
C LEU A 32 4.57 -3.35 14.18
N MET A 33 3.47 -3.91 14.69
CA MET A 33 2.67 -3.31 15.77
C MET A 33 3.47 -3.11 17.05
N THR A 34 4.33 -4.06 17.41
CA THR A 34 5.11 -4.02 18.67
C THR A 34 6.35 -3.13 18.58
N ASN A 35 6.90 -2.94 17.37
CA ASN A 35 8.18 -2.24 17.15
C ASN A 35 8.03 -0.80 16.64
N GLN A 36 6.90 -0.14 16.92
CA GLN A 36 6.62 1.25 16.52
C GLN A 36 6.44 1.47 15.01
N PHE A 37 6.12 0.42 14.25
CA PHE A 37 5.80 0.49 12.83
C PHE A 37 4.31 0.16 12.57
N GLN A 38 3.45 0.61 13.49
CA GLN A 38 2.02 0.35 13.47
C GLN A 38 1.34 0.91 12.22
N GLU A 39 1.87 1.99 11.64
CA GLU A 39 1.43 2.58 10.39
C GLU A 39 1.65 1.65 9.18
N LEU A 40 2.74 0.88 9.17
CA LEU A 40 2.96 -0.14 8.15
C LEU A 40 2.06 -1.35 8.34
N ALA A 41 1.77 -1.74 9.59
CA ALA A 41 0.78 -2.78 9.88
C ALA A 41 -0.63 -2.36 9.44
N ALA A 42 -1.03 -1.12 9.76
CA ALA A 42 -2.31 -0.56 9.34
C ALA A 42 -2.38 -0.42 7.81
N LEU A 43 -1.30 0.01 7.15
CA LEU A 43 -1.24 0.06 5.68
C LEU A 43 -1.38 -1.32 5.06
N SER A 44 -0.77 -2.34 5.65
CA SER A 44 -0.92 -3.73 5.21
C SER A 44 -2.37 -4.20 5.31
N GLY A 45 -3.08 -3.82 6.36
CA GLY A 45 -4.52 -4.08 6.51
C GLY A 45 -5.35 -3.32 5.48
N ALA A 46 -5.11 -2.01 5.33
CA ALA A 46 -5.85 -1.16 4.39
C ALA A 46 -5.76 -1.66 2.94
N ILE A 47 -4.56 -2.05 2.48
CA ILE A 47 -4.36 -2.65 1.15
C ILE A 47 -5.10 -4.00 1.02
N ASN A 48 -5.25 -4.74 2.11
CA ASN A 48 -6.07 -5.96 2.17
C ASN A 48 -7.57 -5.68 2.40
N SER A 49 -8.04 -4.47 2.09
CA SER A 49 -9.43 -4.03 2.24
C SER A 49 -9.96 -4.00 3.69
N ASP A 50 -9.08 -3.84 4.68
CA ASP A 50 -9.49 -3.57 6.07
C ASP A 50 -9.86 -2.09 6.22
N THR A 51 -11.17 -1.82 6.29
CA THR A 51 -11.70 -0.47 6.42
C THR A 51 -11.38 0.18 7.76
N ASP A 52 -11.22 -0.60 8.83
CA ASP A 52 -10.89 -0.06 10.15
C ASP A 52 -9.42 0.40 10.15
N ALA A 53 -8.54 -0.37 9.53
CA ALA A 53 -7.14 0.01 9.34
C ALA A 53 -7.00 1.27 8.47
N LEU A 54 -7.77 1.36 7.37
CA LEU A 54 -7.81 2.55 6.52
C LEU A 54 -8.28 3.79 7.28
N ASN A 55 -9.40 3.67 8.01
CA ASN A 55 -9.95 4.77 8.80
C ASN A 55 -8.98 5.22 9.88
N TRP A 56 -8.31 4.27 10.54
CA TRP A 56 -7.27 4.57 11.51
C TRP A 56 -6.14 5.39 10.88
N LEU A 57 -5.62 4.98 9.71
CA LEU A 57 -4.56 5.72 9.01
C LEU A 57 -4.97 7.16 8.70
N LEU A 58 -6.17 7.36 8.14
CA LEU A 58 -6.67 8.68 7.77
C LEU A 58 -6.88 9.62 8.97
N GLN A 59 -7.14 9.06 10.16
CA GLN A 59 -7.31 9.81 11.42
C GLN A 59 -6.01 9.93 12.23
N SER A 60 -5.01 9.11 11.91
CA SER A 60 -3.73 9.04 12.61
C SER A 60 -2.77 10.16 12.20
N ASP A 61 -1.53 10.03 12.66
CA ASP A 61 -0.43 10.89 12.22
C ASP A 61 0.11 10.59 10.83
N PHE A 62 -0.39 9.54 10.18
CA PHE A 62 0.07 9.06 8.87
C PHE A 62 -1.04 9.00 7.81
N PRO A 63 -1.81 10.08 7.58
CA PRO A 63 -2.88 10.09 6.58
C PRO A 63 -2.36 9.81 5.16
N GLU A 64 -1.10 10.13 4.86
CA GLU A 64 -0.46 9.85 3.57
C GLU A 64 -0.45 8.37 3.20
N PHE A 65 -0.39 7.45 4.17
CA PHE A 65 -0.48 6.01 3.91
C PHE A 65 -1.92 5.57 3.67
N GLY A 66 -2.90 6.18 4.33
CA GLY A 66 -4.32 5.97 4.01
C GLY A 66 -4.64 6.44 2.59
N VAL A 67 -4.17 7.63 2.23
CA VAL A 67 -4.29 8.16 0.86
C VAL A 67 -3.53 7.28 -0.13
N LEU A 68 -2.36 6.75 0.23
CA LEU A 68 -1.63 5.79 -0.62
C LEU A 68 -2.47 4.54 -0.91
N SER A 69 -3.15 3.97 0.10
CA SER A 69 -4.02 2.80 -0.09
C SER A 69 -5.11 3.11 -1.12
N ASN A 70 -5.84 4.21 -0.95
CA ASN A 70 -6.87 4.63 -1.91
C ASN A 70 -6.28 4.91 -3.32
N ALA A 71 -5.08 5.48 -3.38
CA ALA A 71 -4.39 5.69 -4.65
C ALA A 71 -3.97 4.37 -5.30
N ILE A 72 -3.62 3.34 -4.53
CA ILE A 72 -3.33 1.98 -5.06
C ILE A 72 -4.60 1.35 -5.64
N ASP A 73 -5.75 1.57 -4.99
CA ASP A 73 -7.08 1.13 -5.46
C ASP A 73 -7.59 1.91 -6.69
N GLY A 74 -6.87 2.95 -7.12
CA GLY A 74 -7.17 3.72 -8.33
C GLY A 74 -8.07 4.93 -8.09
N GLU A 75 -8.19 5.43 -6.86
CA GLU A 75 -8.96 6.64 -6.59
C GLU A 75 -8.25 7.92 -7.09
N ASP A 76 -8.86 8.61 -8.05
CA ASP A 76 -8.32 9.84 -8.64
C ASP A 76 -8.08 10.95 -7.60
N ASN A 77 -9.02 11.12 -6.65
CA ASN A 77 -8.89 12.11 -5.59
C ASN A 77 -7.64 11.88 -4.72
N ALA A 78 -7.27 10.60 -4.50
CA ALA A 78 -6.09 10.25 -3.74
C ALA A 78 -4.80 10.55 -4.53
N LEU A 79 -4.79 10.26 -5.84
CA LEU A 79 -3.67 10.64 -6.72
C LEU A 79 -3.48 12.16 -6.78
N GLU A 80 -4.56 12.93 -6.85
CA GLU A 80 -4.52 14.40 -6.80
C GLU A 80 -4.02 14.92 -5.46
N TRP A 81 -4.43 14.30 -4.36
CA TRP A 81 -3.93 14.64 -3.03
C TRP A 81 -2.42 14.43 -2.94
N LEU A 82 -1.90 13.26 -3.38
CA LEU A 82 -0.46 12.97 -3.35
C LEU A 82 0.33 13.99 -4.19
N LYS A 83 -0.19 14.41 -5.34
CA LYS A 83 0.41 15.49 -6.15
C LYS A 83 0.41 16.83 -5.42
N LYS A 84 -0.73 17.21 -4.82
CA LYS A 84 -0.90 18.49 -4.12
C LYS A 84 0.05 18.65 -2.94
N TYR A 85 0.36 17.56 -2.24
CA TYR A 85 1.26 17.55 -1.09
C TYR A 85 2.70 17.15 -1.43
N ASN A 86 3.05 17.05 -2.72
CA ASN A 86 4.39 16.70 -3.22
C ASN A 86 4.90 15.33 -2.72
N CYS A 87 3.99 14.36 -2.53
CA CYS A 87 4.33 12.98 -2.17
C CYS A 87 4.73 12.17 -3.42
N ASP A 88 5.76 12.63 -4.14
CA ASP A 88 6.14 12.11 -5.45
C ASP A 88 6.51 10.63 -5.47
N PHE A 89 7.13 10.15 -4.39
CA PHE A 89 7.52 8.75 -4.26
C PHE A 89 6.28 7.86 -4.08
N LEU A 90 5.37 8.22 -3.16
CA LEU A 90 4.12 7.50 -2.92
C LEU A 90 3.24 7.49 -4.16
N LEU A 91 3.16 8.62 -4.88
CA LEU A 91 2.44 8.72 -6.15
C LEU A 91 2.98 7.73 -7.19
N LYS A 92 4.31 7.70 -7.39
CA LYS A 92 4.94 6.75 -8.33
C LYS A 92 4.73 5.31 -7.89
N PHE A 93 4.81 5.04 -6.59
CA PHE A 93 4.59 3.71 -6.03
C PHE A 93 3.15 3.22 -6.30
N ALA A 94 2.14 4.05 -6.05
CA ALA A 94 0.74 3.74 -6.35
C ALA A 94 0.54 3.46 -7.85
N LEU A 95 1.06 4.32 -8.72
CA LEU A 95 0.99 4.12 -10.18
C LEU A 95 1.65 2.81 -10.62
N ALA A 96 2.78 2.44 -10.01
CA ALA A 96 3.45 1.18 -10.32
C ALA A 96 2.62 -0.05 -9.88
N CYS A 97 1.94 0.02 -8.72
CA CYS A 97 1.02 -1.02 -8.26
C CYS A 97 -0.18 -1.20 -9.23
N GLN A 98 -0.64 -0.11 -9.85
CA GLN A 98 -1.67 -0.09 -10.89
C GLN A 98 -1.15 -0.50 -12.30
N LYS A 99 0.03 -1.12 -12.41
CA LYS A 99 0.68 -1.53 -13.68
C LYS A 99 1.04 -0.38 -14.63
N ASN A 100 1.34 0.81 -14.14
CA ASN A 100 1.87 1.85 -15.01
C ASN A 100 3.32 1.52 -15.41
N ASP A 101 3.55 1.21 -16.69
CA ASP A 101 4.87 0.81 -17.22
C ASP A 101 5.96 1.85 -16.97
N GLN A 102 5.64 3.15 -17.06
CA GLN A 102 6.62 4.22 -16.82
C GLN A 102 7.05 4.26 -15.35
N ALA A 103 6.09 4.08 -14.43
CA ALA A 103 6.38 4.03 -13.01
C ALA A 103 7.20 2.79 -12.64
N ILE A 104 6.83 1.61 -13.13
CA ILE A 104 7.59 0.37 -12.92
C ILE A 104 9.02 0.52 -13.44
N LYS A 105 9.17 1.05 -14.66
CA LYS A 105 10.49 1.30 -15.25
C LYS A 105 11.33 2.22 -14.38
N TRP A 106 10.76 3.26 -13.80
CA TRP A 106 11.47 4.14 -12.87
C TRP A 106 12.04 3.38 -11.66
N PHE A 107 11.28 2.46 -11.06
CA PHE A 107 11.80 1.63 -9.95
C PHE A 107 12.92 0.68 -10.38
N VAL A 108 12.83 0.13 -11.60
CA VAL A 108 13.86 -0.76 -12.18
C VAL A 108 15.14 0.03 -12.48
N ASP A 109 15.03 1.17 -13.14
CA ASP A 109 16.17 2.00 -13.55
C ASP A 109 16.93 2.57 -12.33
N ASN A 110 16.26 2.70 -11.17
CA ASN A 110 16.87 3.14 -9.91
C ASN A 110 17.33 1.98 -8.99
N ASP A 111 17.30 0.72 -9.45
CA ASP A 111 17.65 -0.50 -8.69
C ASP A 111 16.92 -0.65 -7.34
N LEU A 112 15.65 -0.21 -7.28
CA LEU A 112 14.83 -0.21 -6.07
C LEU A 112 14.17 -1.58 -5.81
N ARG A 113 14.98 -2.63 -5.66
CA ARG A 113 14.54 -4.04 -5.65
C ARG A 113 13.47 -4.37 -4.61
N ILE A 114 13.57 -3.82 -3.40
CA ILE A 114 12.59 -4.08 -2.34
C ILE A 114 11.21 -3.53 -2.72
N PHE A 115 11.16 -2.36 -3.36
CA PHE A 115 9.92 -1.77 -3.84
C PHE A 115 9.34 -2.54 -5.00
N ILE A 116 10.17 -3.07 -5.91
CA ILE A 116 9.72 -3.96 -6.99
C ILE A 116 9.04 -5.23 -6.41
N LEU A 117 9.59 -5.81 -5.35
CA LEU A 117 8.96 -6.94 -4.65
C LEU A 117 7.61 -6.56 -4.03
N LEU A 118 7.54 -5.39 -3.37
CA LEU A 118 6.29 -4.89 -2.78
C LEU A 118 5.23 -4.62 -3.85
N ILE A 119 5.59 -3.93 -4.94
CA ILE A 119 4.70 -3.65 -6.08
C ILE A 119 4.09 -4.94 -6.62
N ARG A 120 4.91 -5.99 -6.81
CA ARG A 120 4.42 -7.30 -7.27
C ARG A 120 3.47 -7.94 -6.27
N THR A 121 3.80 -7.89 -4.98
CA THR A 121 2.96 -8.47 -3.91
C THR A 121 1.60 -7.78 -3.85
N ILE A 122 1.57 -6.45 -3.88
CA ILE A 122 0.34 -5.66 -3.89
C ILE A 122 -0.46 -5.91 -5.17
N HIS A 123 0.22 -6.02 -6.31
CA HIS A 123 -0.45 -6.34 -7.56
C HIS A 123 -1.22 -7.67 -7.50
N ASP A 124 -0.60 -8.70 -6.93
CA ASP A 124 -1.24 -10.01 -6.75
C ASP A 124 -2.48 -9.90 -5.84
N ILE A 125 -2.40 -9.11 -4.75
CA ILE A 125 -3.53 -8.84 -3.84
C ILE A 125 -4.69 -8.18 -4.60
N LEU A 126 -4.43 -7.10 -5.35
CA LEU A 126 -5.45 -6.39 -6.12
C LEU A 126 -6.11 -7.30 -7.16
N LEU A 127 -5.33 -8.16 -7.81
CA LEU A 127 -5.85 -9.14 -8.77
C LEU A 127 -6.78 -10.14 -8.10
N HIS A 128 -6.40 -10.66 -6.92
CA HIS A 128 -7.24 -11.55 -6.13
C HIS A 128 -8.55 -10.87 -5.71
N GLN A 129 -8.50 -9.63 -5.21
CA GLN A 129 -9.70 -8.86 -4.84
C GLN A 129 -10.62 -8.60 -6.04
N SER A 130 -10.06 -8.29 -7.21
CA SER A 130 -10.81 -8.12 -8.46
C SER A 130 -11.51 -9.41 -8.89
N TRP A 131 -10.86 -10.57 -8.73
CA TRP A 131 -11.49 -11.87 -9.00
C TRP A 131 -12.57 -12.21 -7.98
N ASP A 132 -12.33 -11.99 -6.69
CA ASP A 132 -13.30 -12.26 -5.64
C ASP A 132 -14.57 -11.39 -5.77
N SER A 133 -14.42 -10.13 -6.18
CA SER A 133 -15.54 -9.23 -6.44
C SER A 133 -16.30 -9.54 -7.74
N SER A 134 -15.63 -10.11 -8.74
CA SER A 134 -16.25 -10.51 -10.02
C SER A 134 -16.84 -11.92 -10.01
N ASP A 135 -16.62 -12.71 -8.96
CA ASP A 135 -17.20 -14.05 -8.80
C ASP A 135 -18.73 -13.98 -8.57
N ILE A 136 -19.46 -14.10 -9.67
CA ILE A 136 -20.92 -14.17 -9.75
C ILE A 136 -21.56 -15.30 -8.92
N HIS A 137 -20.80 -16.31 -8.48
CA HIS A 137 -21.35 -17.42 -7.69
C HIS A 137 -21.60 -17.05 -6.22
N LYS A 138 -21.01 -15.97 -5.69
CA LYS A 138 -21.37 -15.40 -4.37
C LYS A 138 -22.60 -14.49 -4.44
N ILE A 139 -22.91 -13.90 -5.60
CA ILE A 139 -23.98 -12.90 -5.80
C ILE A 139 -25.40 -13.54 -5.82
N ARG A 140 -25.53 -14.85 -6.07
CA ARG A 140 -26.83 -15.53 -6.26
C ARG A 140 -27.35 -16.35 -5.05
N ARG A 141 -26.77 -16.20 -3.85
CA ARG A 141 -27.24 -16.90 -2.63
C ARG A 141 -27.83 -15.96 -1.57
N SER A 142 -28.62 -14.95 -1.97
CA SER A 142 -29.54 -14.24 -1.07
C SER A 142 -30.98 -14.46 -1.48
#